data_AF-A0A0J9WTP6-F1
#
_entry.id   AF-A0A0J9WTP6-F1
#
_cell.length_a   1.000
_cell.length_b   1.000
_cell.length_c   1.000
_cell.angle_alpha   90.00
_cell.angle_beta   90.00
_cell.angle_gamma   90.00
#
_symmetry.space_group_name_H-M   'P 1'
#
loop_
_entity.id
_entity.type
_entity.pdbx_description
1 polymer ?
#
loop_
_entity_poly.entity_id
_entity_poly.type
_entity_poly.pdbx_seq_one_letter_code
_entity_poly.pdbx_strand_id
1 'polypeptide(L)'
;MSSDTESEEKHLENGRFYGSWKRGTYVFPIDSEELERLDIFHKCFLVARGEPFSAPITRRSPKIMDLGTGTGIWPICLAEDYLFDAQIMAIDLNQVQSALIPRGVTSKQFDIEEPIWDSLLTDCDLIHMRMLLGSIQTDLWPQIYGNVFEHLAPDHGYIEHVEIDWTPRWQGDDQPENSSFQRWSELFLSSMDKSNRSARVVPAKMQQLIKAAGFTDVKEKVIQAFVCPWTSNSYEQDVARWFNLALSRSFETLSMMPLIKKQGLTYEEVGELCARAREEICVLQNHAFCNIYVWTARKPEGCLSNAHIGQTETVDRTFDAEIN
;
A
#
# COMPACT_ATOMS: atom_id res chain seq x y z
N MET A 1 5.39 -23.06 30.64
CA MET A 1 6.20 -21.84 30.54
C MET A 1 5.82 -21.18 29.22
N SER A 2 4.81 -20.31 29.23
CA SER A 2 4.26 -19.66 28.04
C SER A 2 3.51 -18.42 28.54
N SER A 3 4.24 -17.32 28.71
CA SER A 3 3.66 -16.00 29.00
C SER A 3 4.57 -14.82 28.64
N ASP A 4 5.78 -15.04 28.12
CA ASP A 4 6.76 -13.94 28.03
C ASP A 4 7.06 -13.49 26.58
N THR A 5 6.55 -14.16 25.55
CA THR A 5 6.84 -13.81 24.13
C THR A 5 5.90 -12.77 23.52
N GLU A 6 4.70 -12.51 24.07
CA GLU A 6 3.79 -11.47 23.54
C GLU A 6 4.29 -10.04 23.81
N SER A 7 5.25 -9.85 24.72
CA SER A 7 5.73 -8.53 25.13
C SER A 7 6.80 -7.91 24.23
N GLU A 8 7.37 -8.67 23.27
CA GLU A 8 8.48 -8.18 22.43
C GLU A 8 8.05 -7.63 21.06
N GLU A 9 6.83 -7.89 20.59
CA GLU A 9 6.41 -7.57 19.21
C GLU A 9 5.92 -6.13 19.03
N LYS A 10 5.40 -5.50 20.10
CA LYS A 10 4.86 -4.14 20.08
C LYS A 10 5.29 -3.32 21.29
N HIS A 11 5.37 -2.00 21.13
CA HIS A 11 5.68 -1.06 22.20
C HIS A 11 4.65 0.08 22.26
N LEU A 12 4.43 0.62 23.46
CA LEU A 12 3.48 1.70 23.70
C LEU A 12 4.18 3.07 23.59
N GLU A 13 3.64 3.96 22.77
CA GLU A 13 4.09 5.35 22.65
C GLU A 13 2.86 6.26 22.43
N ASN A 14 2.74 7.36 23.17
CA ASN A 14 1.62 8.30 23.07
C ASN A 14 0.21 7.63 23.11
N GLY A 15 0.06 6.58 23.91
CA GLY A 15 -1.23 5.87 24.08
C GLY A 15 -1.60 4.90 22.95
N ARG A 16 -0.73 4.70 21.97
CA ARG A 16 -0.94 3.76 20.84
C ARG A 16 0.17 2.71 20.79
N PHE A 17 -0.11 1.54 20.21
CA PHE A 17 0.89 0.48 20.06
C PHE A 17 1.56 0.53 18.70
N TYR A 18 2.87 0.36 18.65
CA TYR A 18 3.70 0.37 17.42
C TYR A 18 4.57 -0.88 17.36
N GLY A 19 4.96 -1.29 16.16
CA GLY A 19 5.86 -2.43 15.96
C GLY A 19 7.23 -2.25 16.62
N SER A 20 7.73 -3.31 17.24
CA SER A 20 9.07 -3.32 17.87
C SER A 20 10.17 -3.82 16.92
N TRP A 21 9.83 -4.65 15.93
CA TRP A 21 10.79 -5.07 14.91
C TRP A 21 11.16 -3.90 14.00
N LYS A 22 12.46 -3.69 13.79
CA LYS A 22 13.01 -2.50 13.09
C LYS A 22 12.39 -1.19 13.62
N ARG A 23 12.34 -1.04 14.94
CA ARG A 23 11.70 0.09 15.65
C ARG A 23 12.02 1.45 15.02
N GLY A 24 10.98 2.25 14.80
CA GLY A 24 11.07 3.60 14.24
C GLY A 24 11.01 3.67 12.72
N THR A 25 11.05 2.54 12.02
CA THR A 25 10.91 2.47 10.55
C THR A 25 9.47 2.77 10.12
N TYR A 26 8.49 2.12 10.76
CA TYR A 26 7.06 2.33 10.52
C TYR A 26 6.48 3.21 11.64
N VAL A 27 5.87 4.33 11.23
CA VAL A 27 5.44 5.41 12.16
C VAL A 27 3.94 5.42 12.44
N PHE A 28 3.20 4.44 11.92
CA PHE A 28 1.78 4.27 12.20
C PHE A 28 1.58 3.17 13.24
N PRO A 29 0.53 3.28 14.07
CA PRO A 29 0.23 2.28 15.08
C PRO A 29 -0.15 0.93 14.45
N ILE A 30 -0.28 -0.09 15.30
CA ILE A 30 -0.69 -1.47 14.97
C ILE A 30 -1.66 -2.02 16.04
N ASP A 31 -2.32 -1.14 16.80
CA ASP A 31 -3.34 -1.53 17.78
C ASP A 31 -4.67 -1.87 17.12
N SER A 32 -5.59 -2.47 17.90
CA SER A 32 -6.88 -2.94 17.41
C SER A 32 -7.71 -1.87 16.71
N GLU A 33 -7.65 -0.62 17.18
CA GLU A 33 -8.34 0.50 16.54
C GLU A 33 -7.81 0.77 15.13
N GLU A 34 -6.49 0.69 14.96
CA GLU A 34 -5.86 0.84 13.65
C GLU A 34 -6.14 -0.35 12.73
N LEU A 35 -6.10 -1.57 13.25
CA LEU A 35 -6.42 -2.76 12.45
C LEU A 35 -7.88 -2.71 11.95
N GLU A 36 -8.82 -2.28 12.80
CA GLU A 36 -10.22 -2.06 12.38
C GLU A 36 -10.33 -0.97 11.31
N ARG A 37 -9.54 0.11 11.42
CA ARG A 37 -9.50 1.15 10.38
C ARG A 37 -9.02 0.60 9.04
N LEU A 38 -7.98 -0.26 9.03
CA LEU A 38 -7.49 -0.90 7.81
C LEU A 38 -8.55 -1.80 7.16
N ASP A 39 -9.34 -2.52 7.96
CA ASP A 39 -10.44 -3.35 7.45
C ASP A 39 -11.59 -2.51 6.86
N ILE A 40 -11.90 -1.35 7.46
CA ILE A 40 -12.84 -0.38 6.89
C ILE A 40 -12.31 0.15 5.55
N PHE A 41 -11.01 0.47 5.45
CA PHE A 41 -10.41 0.85 4.17
C PHE A 41 -10.50 -0.27 3.14
N HIS A 42 -10.27 -1.53 3.53
CA HIS A 42 -10.46 -2.66 2.62
C HIS A 42 -11.87 -2.66 2.02
N LYS A 43 -12.91 -2.46 2.83
CA LYS A 43 -14.28 -2.33 2.32
C LYS A 43 -14.47 -1.10 1.43
N CYS A 44 -13.91 0.05 1.80
CA CYS A 44 -13.93 1.27 0.99
C CYS A 44 -13.35 1.02 -0.42
N PHE A 45 -12.19 0.36 -0.50
CA PHE A 45 -11.57 0.04 -1.80
C PHE A 45 -12.39 -0.93 -2.63
N LEU A 46 -13.00 -1.96 -2.02
CA LEU A 46 -13.89 -2.88 -2.73
C LEU A 46 -15.09 -2.16 -3.33
N VAL A 47 -15.74 -1.27 -2.57
CA VAL A 47 -16.88 -0.49 -3.04
C VAL A 47 -16.45 0.51 -4.13
N ALA A 48 -15.35 1.23 -3.93
CA ALA A 48 -14.83 2.19 -4.90
C ALA A 48 -14.41 1.53 -6.21
N ARG A 49 -13.75 0.38 -6.17
CA ARG A 49 -13.24 -0.28 -7.38
C ARG A 49 -14.29 -1.14 -8.07
N GLY A 50 -15.24 -1.69 -7.31
CA GLY A 50 -16.24 -2.66 -7.76
C GLY A 50 -15.70 -4.11 -7.85
N GLU A 51 -14.39 -4.29 -7.71
CA GLU A 51 -13.69 -5.58 -7.81
C GLU A 51 -12.44 -5.58 -6.90
N PRO A 52 -11.97 -6.76 -6.44
CA PRO A 52 -10.81 -6.87 -5.55
C PRO A 52 -9.45 -6.62 -6.23
N PHE A 53 -9.35 -6.93 -7.52
CA PHE A 53 -8.16 -6.76 -8.38
C PHE A 53 -8.62 -6.50 -9.83
N SER A 54 -7.83 -5.75 -10.60
CA SER A 54 -8.15 -5.39 -12.00
C SER A 54 -7.35 -6.20 -13.03
N ALA A 55 -6.33 -6.95 -12.59
CA ALA A 55 -5.47 -7.74 -13.48
C ALA A 55 -6.22 -8.94 -14.09
N PRO A 56 -6.06 -9.22 -15.39
CA PRO A 56 -6.74 -10.34 -16.06
C PRO A 56 -6.04 -11.67 -15.75
N ILE A 57 -6.23 -12.21 -14.55
CA ILE A 57 -5.65 -13.48 -14.13
C ILE A 57 -6.44 -14.64 -14.77
N THR A 58 -5.77 -15.41 -15.64
CA THR A 58 -6.40 -16.55 -16.36
C THR A 58 -5.93 -17.91 -15.85
N ARG A 59 -4.85 -17.96 -15.07
CA ARG A 59 -4.28 -19.20 -14.55
C ARG A 59 -5.22 -19.81 -13.51
N ARG A 60 -5.43 -21.13 -13.58
CA ARG A 60 -6.32 -21.83 -12.65
C ARG A 60 -5.89 -21.71 -11.18
N SER A 61 -4.59 -21.85 -10.93
CA SER A 61 -3.98 -21.75 -9.59
C SER A 61 -2.93 -20.65 -9.65
N PRO A 62 -3.34 -19.38 -9.52
CA PRO A 62 -2.42 -18.25 -9.64
C PRO A 62 -1.56 -18.09 -8.39
N LYS A 63 -0.32 -17.62 -8.59
CA LYS A 63 0.59 -17.18 -7.55
C LYS A 63 0.45 -15.68 -7.35
N ILE A 64 0.17 -15.26 -6.12
CA ILE A 64 -0.08 -13.86 -5.79
C ILE A 64 0.80 -13.46 -4.60
N MET A 65 1.35 -12.26 -4.65
CA MET A 65 2.04 -11.66 -3.52
C MET A 65 1.38 -10.33 -3.15
N ASP A 66 1.06 -10.15 -1.88
CA ASP A 66 0.46 -8.93 -1.35
C ASP A 66 1.48 -8.23 -0.44
N LEU A 67 1.96 -7.06 -0.87
CA LEU A 67 3.01 -6.30 -0.18
C LEU A 67 2.37 -5.25 0.74
N GLY A 68 2.76 -5.26 2.02
CA GLY A 68 2.15 -4.41 3.05
C GLY A 68 0.73 -4.85 3.38
N THR A 69 0.55 -6.14 3.64
CA THR A 69 -0.79 -6.75 3.75
C THR A 69 -1.62 -6.23 4.92
N GLY A 70 -0.99 -5.59 5.92
CA GLY A 70 -1.66 -5.11 7.12
C GLY A 70 -2.34 -6.26 7.86
N THR A 71 -3.66 -6.20 8.03
CA THR A 71 -4.45 -7.27 8.69
C THR A 71 -4.47 -8.59 7.94
N GLY A 72 -4.11 -8.60 6.65
CA GLY A 72 -4.27 -9.77 5.78
C GLY A 72 -5.69 -9.94 5.23
N ILE A 73 -6.59 -8.98 5.45
CA ILE A 73 -7.99 -9.10 5.01
C ILE A 73 -8.12 -9.20 3.47
N TRP A 74 -7.30 -8.47 2.71
CA TRP A 74 -7.34 -8.55 1.25
C TRP A 74 -7.00 -9.95 0.71
N PRO A 75 -5.85 -10.56 1.07
CA PRO A 75 -5.52 -11.89 0.56
C PRO A 75 -6.46 -12.97 1.10
N ILE A 76 -7.00 -12.83 2.31
CA ILE A 76 -8.01 -13.74 2.86
C ILE A 76 -9.28 -13.70 2.01
N CYS A 77 -9.89 -12.52 1.82
CA CYS A 77 -11.07 -12.37 0.97
C CYS A 77 -10.82 -12.85 -0.45
N LEU A 78 -9.62 -12.61 -0.99
CA LEU A 78 -9.27 -13.06 -2.33
C LEU A 78 -9.29 -14.59 -2.45
N ALA A 79 -8.70 -15.31 -1.49
CA ALA A 79 -8.69 -16.77 -1.48
C ALA A 79 -10.07 -17.39 -1.24
N GLU A 80 -10.90 -16.76 -0.40
CA GLU A 80 -12.20 -17.31 0.00
C GLU A 80 -13.33 -17.02 -0.99
N ASP A 81 -13.33 -15.86 -1.64
CA ASP A 81 -14.50 -15.42 -2.42
C ASP A 81 -14.23 -15.38 -3.94
N TYR A 82 -12.97 -15.31 -4.37
CA TYR A 82 -12.64 -15.01 -5.77
C TYR A 82 -11.71 -16.04 -6.42
N LEU A 83 -10.67 -16.49 -5.71
CA LEU A 83 -9.60 -17.34 -6.27
C LEU A 83 -9.26 -18.52 -5.32
N PHE A 84 -10.18 -19.47 -5.20
CA PHE A 84 -10.09 -20.63 -4.30
C PHE A 84 -8.82 -21.49 -4.43
N ASP A 85 -8.24 -21.57 -5.63
CA ASP A 85 -7.04 -22.36 -5.93
C ASP A 85 -5.75 -21.51 -5.91
N ALA A 86 -5.79 -20.24 -5.46
CA ALA A 86 -4.64 -19.36 -5.44
C ALA A 86 -3.62 -19.72 -4.35
N GLN A 87 -2.34 -19.50 -4.65
CA GLN A 87 -1.25 -19.46 -3.68
C GLN A 87 -0.91 -17.99 -3.42
N ILE A 88 -1.20 -17.51 -2.21
CA ILE A 88 -1.05 -16.10 -1.84
C ILE A 88 -0.01 -15.95 -0.71
N MET A 89 1.05 -15.20 -0.98
CA MET A 89 2.02 -14.79 0.04
C MET A 89 1.72 -13.36 0.48
N ALA A 90 1.24 -13.21 1.71
CA ALA A 90 0.89 -11.94 2.33
C ALA A 90 2.06 -11.46 3.22
N ILE A 91 2.63 -10.31 2.88
CA ILE A 91 3.87 -9.83 3.49
C ILE A 91 3.64 -8.51 4.19
N ASP A 92 4.16 -8.37 5.40
CA ASP A 92 4.18 -7.10 6.12
C ASP A 92 5.42 -6.96 7.00
N LEU A 93 5.77 -5.72 7.34
CA LEU A 93 6.81 -5.44 8.32
C LEU A 93 6.39 -5.93 9.72
N ASN A 94 5.09 -5.81 10.05
CA ASN A 94 4.55 -6.21 11.34
C ASN A 94 3.71 -7.48 11.20
N GLN A 95 3.96 -8.46 12.05
CA GLN A 95 3.20 -9.70 12.08
C GLN A 95 1.91 -9.52 12.91
N VAL A 96 0.91 -8.89 12.32
CA VAL A 96 -0.41 -8.62 12.96
C VAL A 96 -1.54 -9.50 12.42
N GLN A 97 -1.23 -10.36 11.45
CA GLN A 97 -2.23 -11.18 10.76
C GLN A 97 -2.73 -12.32 11.65
N SER A 98 -3.99 -12.73 11.45
CA SER A 98 -4.60 -13.86 12.15
C SER A 98 -3.78 -15.15 11.97
N ALA A 99 -3.71 -15.98 13.02
CA ALA A 99 -3.17 -17.34 12.90
C ALA A 99 -4.11 -18.28 12.13
N LEU A 100 -5.40 -17.93 12.05
CA LEU A 100 -6.40 -18.65 11.27
C LEU A 100 -6.46 -18.01 9.87
N ILE A 101 -5.69 -18.57 8.94
CA ILE A 101 -5.67 -18.17 7.53
C ILE A 101 -6.23 -19.29 6.63
N PRO A 102 -6.91 -18.95 5.52
CA PRO A 102 -7.41 -19.93 4.56
C PRO A 102 -6.30 -20.77 3.94
N ARG A 103 -6.67 -21.92 3.39
CA ARG A 103 -5.76 -22.73 2.58
C ARG A 103 -5.27 -21.91 1.39
N GLY A 104 -3.96 -21.97 1.12
CA GLY A 104 -3.34 -21.25 0.01
C GLY A 104 -2.81 -19.88 0.39
N VAL A 105 -3.21 -19.32 1.55
CA VAL A 105 -2.66 -18.08 2.08
C VAL A 105 -1.53 -18.40 3.06
N THR A 106 -0.43 -17.67 2.97
CA THR A 106 0.66 -17.68 3.95
C THR A 106 1.02 -16.25 4.34
N SER A 107 1.15 -15.96 5.63
CA SER A 107 1.69 -14.67 6.10
C SER A 107 3.19 -14.77 6.37
N LYS A 108 3.92 -13.70 6.09
CA LYS A 108 5.37 -13.62 6.35
C LYS A 108 5.76 -12.23 6.81
N GLN A 109 6.42 -12.15 7.96
CA GLN A 109 7.09 -10.93 8.40
C GLN A 109 8.33 -10.70 7.53
N PHE A 110 8.36 -9.59 6.78
CA PHE A 110 9.48 -9.25 5.91
C PHE A 110 9.51 -7.75 5.64
N ASP A 111 10.71 -7.17 5.60
CA ASP A 111 10.91 -5.77 5.25
C ASP A 111 11.09 -5.66 3.73
N ILE A 112 10.11 -5.08 3.05
CA ILE A 112 10.14 -4.91 1.60
C ILE A 112 11.25 -3.94 1.14
N GLU A 113 11.83 -3.14 2.05
CA GLU A 113 13.00 -2.30 1.76
C GLU A 113 14.30 -3.09 1.59
N GLU A 114 14.32 -4.38 1.95
CA GLU A 114 15.48 -5.24 1.73
C GLU A 114 15.82 -5.32 0.23
N PRO A 115 17.11 -5.27 -0.14
CA PRO A 115 17.54 -5.24 -1.54
C PRO A 115 17.27 -6.55 -2.27
N ILE A 116 17.22 -7.67 -1.55
CA ILE A 116 17.12 -9.03 -2.11
C ILE A 116 15.88 -9.72 -1.54
N TRP A 117 15.06 -10.26 -2.42
CA TRP A 117 13.76 -10.87 -2.10
C TRP A 117 13.76 -12.40 -2.32
N ASP A 118 14.92 -13.06 -2.38
CA ASP A 118 15.08 -14.50 -2.68
C ASP A 118 14.21 -15.46 -1.86
N SER A 119 13.80 -15.04 -0.66
CA SER A 119 12.95 -15.83 0.22
C SER A 119 11.44 -15.67 -0.05
N LEU A 120 11.06 -14.83 -1.02
CA LEU A 120 9.69 -14.52 -1.39
C LEU A 120 9.23 -15.33 -2.60
N LEU A 121 7.94 -15.24 -2.90
CA LEU A 121 7.32 -15.99 -3.99
C LEU A 121 7.79 -15.47 -5.36
N THR A 122 8.22 -16.36 -6.25
CA THR A 122 8.58 -16.06 -7.64
C THR A 122 7.53 -16.60 -8.63
N ASP A 123 7.61 -16.10 -9.87
CA ASP A 123 6.64 -16.36 -10.94
C ASP A 123 5.21 -15.98 -10.54
N CYS A 124 5.05 -14.82 -9.89
CA CYS A 124 3.75 -14.32 -9.49
C CYS A 124 2.92 -13.88 -10.71
N ASP A 125 1.66 -14.30 -10.78
CA ASP A 125 0.68 -13.80 -11.73
C ASP A 125 0.25 -12.36 -11.36
N LEU A 126 0.21 -12.05 -10.06
CA LEU A 126 -0.11 -10.72 -9.55
C LEU A 126 0.77 -10.38 -8.35
N ILE A 127 1.35 -9.18 -8.35
CA ILE A 127 1.86 -8.54 -7.13
C ILE A 127 0.99 -7.32 -6.86
N HIS A 128 0.29 -7.36 -5.72
CA HIS A 128 -0.58 -6.29 -5.27
C HIS A 128 0.11 -5.48 -4.18
N MET A 129 -0.10 -4.17 -4.22
CA MET A 129 0.31 -3.24 -3.17
C MET A 129 -0.73 -2.14 -3.02
N ARG A 130 -1.00 -1.76 -1.78
CA ARG A 130 -2.02 -0.77 -1.48
C ARG A 130 -1.67 0.02 -0.24
N MET A 131 -1.71 1.35 -0.34
CA MET A 131 -1.43 2.27 0.77
C MET A 131 -0.01 2.12 1.34
N LEU A 132 0.99 1.94 0.47
CA LEU A 132 2.40 1.85 0.83
C LEU A 132 3.14 3.19 0.73
N LEU A 133 2.57 4.19 0.05
CA LEU A 133 3.11 5.56 0.12
C LEU A 133 3.06 6.07 1.58
N GLY A 134 4.19 6.59 2.06
CA GLY A 134 4.37 6.91 3.48
C GLY A 134 4.99 5.79 4.32
N SER A 135 4.96 4.55 3.83
CA SER A 135 5.52 3.38 4.53
C SER A 135 6.89 2.99 4.02
N ILE A 136 7.30 3.44 2.82
CA ILE A 136 8.59 3.14 2.18
C ILE A 136 9.44 4.40 2.04
N GLN A 137 10.77 4.28 2.17
CA GLN A 137 11.68 5.38 1.86
C GLN A 137 11.54 5.85 0.41
N THR A 138 11.55 7.16 0.23
CA THR A 138 11.15 7.82 -1.02
C THR A 138 12.09 7.47 -2.18
N ASP A 139 13.36 7.24 -1.87
CA ASP A 139 14.42 6.86 -2.80
C ASP A 139 14.48 5.37 -3.11
N LEU A 140 13.77 4.51 -2.36
CA LEU A 140 13.74 3.06 -2.59
C LEU A 140 12.67 2.61 -3.59
N TRP A 141 11.72 3.46 -3.98
CA TRP A 141 10.67 3.08 -4.95
C TRP A 141 11.19 2.48 -6.26
N PRO A 142 12.28 2.97 -6.90
CA PRO A 142 12.87 2.31 -8.05
C PRO A 142 13.28 0.84 -7.77
N GLN A 143 13.88 0.58 -6.61
CA GLN A 143 14.26 -0.78 -6.18
C GLN A 143 13.01 -1.64 -5.95
N ILE A 144 11.99 -1.10 -5.27
CA ILE A 144 10.74 -1.84 -5.01
C ILE A 144 10.11 -2.28 -6.33
N TYR A 145 9.95 -1.38 -7.31
CA TYR A 145 9.40 -1.76 -8.60
C TYR A 145 10.30 -2.73 -9.36
N GLY A 146 11.63 -2.62 -9.25
CA GLY A 146 12.56 -3.60 -9.82
C GLY A 146 12.39 -4.99 -9.22
N ASN A 147 12.28 -5.09 -7.89
CA ASN A 147 12.08 -6.36 -7.21
C ASN A 147 10.71 -6.98 -7.57
N VAL A 148 9.65 -6.17 -7.62
CA VAL A 148 8.34 -6.61 -8.13
C VAL A 148 8.47 -7.16 -9.55
N PHE A 149 9.17 -6.44 -10.44
CA PHE A 149 9.38 -6.87 -11.82
C PHE A 149 10.07 -8.24 -11.90
N GLU A 150 11.11 -8.47 -11.11
CA GLU A 150 11.83 -9.76 -11.09
C GLU A 150 10.96 -10.92 -10.58
N HIS A 151 10.09 -10.67 -9.59
CA HIS A 151 9.25 -11.71 -8.97
C HIS A 151 7.98 -12.04 -9.75
N LEU A 152 7.61 -11.21 -10.73
CA LEU A 152 6.49 -11.48 -11.62
C LEU A 152 6.82 -12.53 -12.68
N ALA A 153 5.85 -13.38 -12.96
CA ALA A 153 5.90 -14.34 -14.05
C ALA A 153 6.14 -13.61 -15.38
N PRO A 154 7.05 -14.13 -16.23
CA PRO A 154 7.21 -13.60 -17.58
C PRO A 154 5.89 -13.70 -18.34
N ASP A 155 5.67 -12.77 -19.26
CA ASP A 155 4.53 -12.72 -20.19
C ASP A 155 3.16 -12.46 -19.56
N HIS A 156 2.85 -12.87 -18.33
CA HIS A 156 1.50 -12.77 -17.77
C HIS A 156 1.43 -12.22 -16.34
N GLY A 157 2.56 -11.81 -15.77
CA GLY A 157 2.61 -11.16 -14.48
C GLY A 157 2.16 -9.70 -14.54
N TYR A 158 1.33 -9.30 -13.58
CA TYR A 158 0.85 -7.93 -13.40
C TYR A 158 1.24 -7.36 -12.05
N ILE A 159 1.53 -6.06 -12.03
CA ILE A 159 1.51 -5.25 -10.80
C ILE A 159 0.18 -4.51 -10.72
N GLU A 160 -0.38 -4.44 -9.52
CA GLU A 160 -1.43 -3.49 -9.18
C GLU A 160 -1.03 -2.67 -7.95
N HIS A 161 -0.98 -1.34 -8.11
CA HIS A 161 -0.61 -0.40 -7.07
C HIS A 161 -1.76 0.58 -6.83
N VAL A 162 -2.29 0.59 -5.61
CA VAL A 162 -3.47 1.38 -5.23
C VAL A 162 -3.13 2.38 -4.13
N GLU A 163 -3.40 3.67 -4.36
CA GLU A 163 -3.06 4.73 -3.40
C GLU A 163 -4.18 5.74 -3.23
N ILE A 164 -4.30 6.29 -2.03
CA ILE A 164 -5.14 7.46 -1.75
C ILE A 164 -4.26 8.69 -1.83
N ASP A 165 -4.61 9.61 -2.72
CA ASP A 165 -4.05 10.96 -2.71
C ASP A 165 -4.76 11.77 -1.63
N TRP A 166 -4.08 11.91 -0.49
CA TRP A 166 -4.56 12.65 0.67
C TRP A 166 -4.69 14.16 0.43
N THR A 167 -4.33 14.68 -0.74
CA THR A 167 -4.57 16.08 -1.10
C THR A 167 -6.07 16.29 -1.36
N PRO A 168 -6.78 17.02 -0.48
CA PRO A 168 -8.20 17.26 -0.68
C PRO A 168 -8.44 18.17 -1.87
N ARG A 169 -9.60 17.96 -2.50
CA ARG A 169 -10.11 18.76 -3.62
C ARG A 169 -11.57 19.07 -3.35
N TRP A 170 -12.07 20.11 -3.98
CA TRP A 170 -13.46 20.55 -3.89
C TRP A 170 -14.06 20.57 -5.27
N GLN A 171 -15.32 20.17 -5.38
CA GLN A 171 -16.08 20.33 -6.62
C GLN A 171 -16.78 21.69 -6.58
N GLY A 172 -16.56 22.53 -7.60
CA GLY A 172 -17.12 23.88 -7.65
C GLY A 172 -16.36 24.87 -6.75
N ASP A 173 -17.08 25.86 -6.23
CA ASP A 173 -16.54 26.94 -5.38
C ASP A 173 -16.79 26.69 -3.88
N ASP A 174 -17.11 25.44 -3.51
CA ASP A 174 -17.51 25.06 -2.15
C ASP A 174 -16.33 24.82 -1.19
N GLN A 175 -15.15 25.35 -1.52
CA GLN A 175 -13.97 25.25 -0.67
C GLN A 175 -14.07 26.21 0.53
N PRO A 176 -13.95 25.72 1.78
CA PRO A 176 -13.87 26.59 2.94
C PRO A 176 -12.60 27.44 2.90
N GLU A 177 -12.72 28.74 3.18
CA GLU A 177 -11.58 29.68 3.23
C GLU A 177 -10.47 29.22 4.19
N ASN A 178 -10.85 28.58 5.30
CA ASN A 178 -9.94 28.08 6.33
C ASN A 178 -10.17 26.58 6.59
N SER A 179 -9.97 25.76 5.55
CA SER A 179 -10.16 24.31 5.64
C SER A 179 -9.17 23.65 6.63
N SER A 180 -9.70 23.10 7.71
CA SER A 180 -8.97 22.25 8.65
C SER A 180 -8.58 20.91 8.01
N PHE A 181 -9.39 20.41 7.06
CA PHE A 181 -9.04 19.21 6.30
C PHE A 181 -7.82 19.44 5.39
N GLN A 182 -7.79 20.57 4.67
CA GLN A 182 -6.61 20.98 3.90
C GLN A 182 -5.40 21.15 4.79
N ARG A 183 -5.56 21.87 5.91
CA ARG A 183 -4.47 22.12 6.85
C ARG A 183 -3.89 20.82 7.42
N TRP A 184 -4.75 19.87 7.78
CA TRP A 184 -4.35 18.53 8.21
C TRP A 184 -3.54 17.83 7.13
N SER A 185 -4.04 17.79 5.89
CA SER A 185 -3.38 17.12 4.77
C SER A 185 -1.98 17.71 4.51
N GLU A 186 -1.85 19.03 4.49
CA GLU A 186 -0.57 19.71 4.28
C GLU A 186 0.45 19.37 5.38
N LEU A 187 0.01 19.36 6.64
CA LEU A 187 0.86 19.01 7.78
C LEU A 187 1.25 17.54 7.79
N PHE A 188 0.33 16.64 7.44
CA PHE A 188 0.62 15.22 7.31
C PHE A 188 1.62 14.96 6.19
N LEU A 189 1.32 15.39 4.96
CA LEU A 189 2.18 15.16 3.80
C LEU A 189 3.58 15.77 3.99
N SER A 190 3.68 16.99 4.54
CA SER A 190 4.98 17.61 4.82
C SER A 190 5.76 16.90 5.94
N SER A 191 5.08 16.32 6.95
CA SER A 191 5.73 15.49 7.97
C SER A 191 6.35 14.23 7.37
N MET A 192 5.63 13.61 6.44
CA MET A 192 6.06 12.41 5.74
C MET A 192 7.24 12.69 4.80
N ASP A 193 7.20 13.82 4.07
CA ASP A 193 8.33 14.31 3.27
C ASP A 193 9.60 14.53 4.12
N LYS A 194 9.47 15.19 5.28
CA LYS A 194 10.56 15.39 6.27
C LYS A 194 11.09 14.10 6.89
N SER A 195 10.42 12.97 6.67
CA SER A 195 10.80 11.65 7.17
C SER A 195 11.45 10.78 6.08
N ASN A 196 11.73 11.33 4.90
CA ASN A 196 12.12 10.58 3.70
C ASN A 196 11.15 9.46 3.34
N ARG A 197 9.88 9.53 3.76
CA ARG A 197 8.85 8.53 3.47
C ARG A 197 7.63 9.26 2.96
N SER A 198 7.71 9.86 1.77
CA SER A 198 6.63 10.70 1.25
C SER A 198 5.34 9.90 1.06
N ALA A 199 4.23 10.45 1.54
CA ALA A 199 2.89 9.94 1.33
C ALA A 199 2.18 10.63 0.14
N ARG A 200 2.91 11.39 -0.67
CA ARG A 200 2.35 12.12 -1.81
C ARG A 200 2.19 11.22 -3.01
N VAL A 201 1.00 11.26 -3.60
CA VAL A 201 0.77 10.70 -4.93
C VAL A 201 1.19 11.71 -5.99
N VAL A 202 2.18 11.36 -6.81
CA VAL A 202 2.59 12.15 -7.99
C VAL A 202 2.41 11.26 -9.23
N PRO A 203 1.24 11.28 -9.89
CA PRO A 203 0.87 10.27 -10.89
C PRO A 203 1.90 10.11 -12.01
N ALA A 204 2.38 11.23 -12.57
CA ALA A 204 3.41 11.21 -13.61
C ALA A 204 4.72 10.53 -13.17
N LYS A 205 5.15 10.77 -11.92
CA LYS A 205 6.36 10.14 -11.36
C LYS A 205 6.14 8.64 -11.14
N MET A 206 4.96 8.24 -10.63
CA MET A 206 4.62 6.84 -10.41
C MET A 206 4.65 6.07 -11.73
N GLN A 207 3.99 6.59 -12.78
CA GLN A 207 4.04 5.99 -14.12
C GLN A 207 5.47 5.92 -14.68
N GLN A 208 6.28 6.96 -14.47
CA GLN A 208 7.68 6.96 -14.89
C GLN A 208 8.49 5.86 -14.20
N LEU A 209 8.34 5.70 -12.88
CA LEU A 209 9.06 4.68 -12.11
C LEU A 209 8.64 3.26 -12.51
N ILE A 210 7.34 3.03 -12.71
CA ILE A 210 6.81 1.75 -13.21
C ILE A 210 7.42 1.43 -14.59
N LYS A 211 7.40 2.38 -15.53
CA LYS A 211 8.02 2.19 -16.85
C LYS A 211 9.52 1.96 -16.78
N ALA A 212 10.22 2.71 -15.91
CA ALA A 212 11.67 2.59 -15.73
C ALA A 212 12.10 1.23 -15.18
N ALA A 213 11.24 0.56 -14.40
CA ALA A 213 11.46 -0.81 -13.95
C ALA A 213 11.23 -1.87 -15.06
N GLY A 214 10.79 -1.48 -16.25
CA GLY A 214 10.62 -2.36 -17.41
C GLY A 214 9.18 -2.77 -17.69
N PHE A 215 8.21 -2.30 -16.90
CA PHE A 215 6.80 -2.60 -17.13
C PHE A 215 6.25 -1.94 -18.40
N THR A 216 5.30 -2.63 -19.02
CA THR A 216 4.56 -2.19 -20.22
C THR A 216 3.06 -2.08 -19.91
N ASP A 217 2.28 -1.54 -20.85
CA ASP A 217 0.83 -1.38 -20.73
C ASP A 217 0.37 -0.69 -19.43
N VAL A 218 1.12 0.33 -19.00
CA VAL A 218 0.80 1.09 -17.79
C VAL A 218 -0.53 1.82 -17.94
N LYS A 219 -1.52 1.43 -17.16
CA LYS A 219 -2.84 2.05 -17.06
C LYS A 219 -2.97 2.77 -15.73
N GLU A 220 -3.69 3.87 -15.74
CA GLU A 220 -4.07 4.64 -14.55
C GLU A 220 -5.59 4.80 -14.55
N LYS A 221 -6.21 4.44 -13.44
CA LYS A 221 -7.61 4.72 -13.15
C LYS A 221 -7.68 5.61 -11.92
N VAL A 222 -8.48 6.67 -12.01
CA VAL A 222 -8.72 7.61 -10.92
C VAL A 222 -10.18 7.51 -10.50
N ILE A 223 -10.42 7.32 -9.20
CA ILE A 223 -11.76 7.28 -8.61
C ILE A 223 -11.85 8.44 -7.63
N GLN A 224 -12.88 9.29 -7.78
CA GLN A 224 -13.16 10.34 -6.81
C GLN A 224 -13.87 9.72 -5.60
N ALA A 225 -13.24 9.81 -4.43
CA ALA A 225 -13.81 9.40 -3.16
C ALA A 225 -14.27 10.65 -2.42
N PHE A 226 -15.54 11.03 -2.59
CA PHE A 226 -16.13 12.13 -1.85
C PHE A 226 -16.11 11.84 -0.35
N VAL A 227 -15.84 12.86 0.46
CA VAL A 227 -15.86 12.72 1.92
C VAL A 227 -17.27 12.80 2.48
N CYS A 228 -18.28 13.12 1.66
CA CYS A 228 -19.67 13.22 2.04
C CYS A 228 -20.58 12.63 0.95
N PRO A 229 -21.68 11.91 1.28
CA PRO A 229 -22.58 11.32 0.29
C PRO A 229 -23.60 12.35 -0.23
N TRP A 230 -23.12 13.40 -0.91
CA TRP A 230 -23.96 14.54 -1.33
C TRP A 230 -24.57 14.35 -2.73
N THR A 231 -24.02 13.49 -3.58
CA THR A 231 -24.49 13.30 -4.95
C THR A 231 -25.76 12.44 -5.00
N SER A 232 -26.46 12.43 -6.14
CA SER A 232 -27.64 11.57 -6.36
C SER A 232 -27.28 10.17 -6.87
N ASN A 233 -26.02 9.91 -7.19
CA ASN A 233 -25.54 8.63 -7.70
C ASN A 233 -25.33 7.65 -6.53
N SER A 234 -26.02 6.52 -6.54
CA SER A 234 -25.95 5.53 -5.46
C SER A 234 -24.55 4.96 -5.23
N TYR A 235 -23.79 4.75 -6.31
CA TYR A 235 -22.41 4.27 -6.22
C TYR A 235 -21.52 5.31 -5.52
N GLU A 236 -21.60 6.58 -5.94
CA GLU A 236 -20.81 7.66 -5.32
C GLU A 236 -21.19 7.87 -3.85
N GLN A 237 -22.48 7.75 -3.51
CA GLN A 237 -22.91 7.79 -2.11
C GLN A 237 -22.32 6.66 -1.27
N ASP A 238 -22.29 5.43 -1.80
CA ASP A 238 -21.73 4.29 -1.07
C ASP A 238 -20.22 4.42 -0.89
N VAL A 239 -19.49 4.84 -1.93
CA VAL A 239 -18.07 5.16 -1.83
C VAL A 239 -17.85 6.23 -0.75
N ALA A 240 -18.65 7.29 -0.77
CA ALA A 240 -18.49 8.39 0.17
C ALA A 240 -18.76 8.00 1.63
N ARG A 241 -19.76 7.15 1.88
CA ARG A 241 -20.05 6.64 3.24
C ARG A 241 -18.88 5.85 3.81
N TRP A 242 -18.34 4.91 3.02
CA TRP A 242 -17.19 4.11 3.46
C TRP A 242 -15.92 4.94 3.58
N PHE A 243 -15.67 5.85 2.64
CA PHE A 243 -14.50 6.71 2.68
C PHE A 243 -14.55 7.69 3.85
N ASN A 244 -15.70 8.32 4.13
CA ASN A 244 -15.89 9.19 5.29
C ASN A 244 -15.61 8.44 6.60
N LEU A 245 -16.17 7.24 6.77
CA LEU A 245 -15.95 6.44 7.97
C LEU A 245 -14.46 6.10 8.16
N ALA A 246 -13.79 5.69 7.07
CA ALA A 246 -12.38 5.34 7.09
C ALA A 246 -11.49 6.57 7.40
N LEU A 247 -11.72 7.68 6.70
CA LEU A 247 -10.98 8.94 6.85
C LEU A 247 -11.19 9.57 8.24
N SER A 248 -12.41 9.54 8.78
CA SER A 248 -12.72 10.05 10.13
C SER A 248 -11.85 9.41 11.21
N ARG A 249 -11.55 8.12 11.06
CA ARG A 249 -10.66 7.35 11.95
C ARG A 249 -9.17 7.49 11.59
N SER A 250 -8.85 7.93 10.38
CA SER A 250 -7.48 8.17 9.93
C SER A 250 -6.84 9.41 10.56
N PHE A 251 -7.63 10.44 10.85
CA PHE A 251 -7.07 11.74 11.27
C PHE A 251 -6.10 11.60 12.44
N GLU A 252 -6.48 10.96 13.53
CA GLU A 252 -5.58 10.82 14.68
C GLU A 252 -4.44 9.85 14.38
N THR A 253 -4.77 8.68 13.84
CA THR A 253 -3.79 7.61 13.56
C THR A 253 -2.66 8.06 12.64
N LEU A 254 -2.97 8.76 11.55
CA LEU A 254 -1.96 9.26 10.61
C LEU A 254 -1.24 10.51 11.13
N SER A 255 -1.74 11.16 12.18
CA SER A 255 -1.21 12.43 12.66
C SER A 255 -0.29 12.33 13.85
N MET A 256 -0.64 11.50 14.85
CA MET A 256 -0.03 11.58 16.18
C MET A 256 1.50 11.55 16.11
N MET A 257 2.10 10.49 15.55
CA MET A 257 3.54 10.43 15.47
C MET A 257 4.15 11.40 14.44
N PRO A 258 3.64 11.50 13.18
CA PRO A 258 4.23 12.39 12.18
C PRO A 258 4.19 13.87 12.57
N LEU A 259 3.05 14.40 13.01
CA LEU A 259 2.91 15.83 13.30
C LEU A 259 3.67 16.21 14.57
N ILE A 260 3.61 15.40 15.63
CA ILE A 260 4.37 15.70 16.86
C ILE A 260 5.88 15.68 16.57
N LYS A 261 6.40 14.62 15.93
CA LYS A 261 7.85 14.49 15.71
C LYS A 261 8.40 15.42 14.64
N LYS A 262 7.61 15.84 13.63
CA LYS A 262 8.11 16.58 12.45
C LYS A 262 7.58 18.00 12.30
N GLN A 263 6.48 18.33 12.97
CA GLN A 263 5.94 19.70 13.02
C GLN A 263 6.12 20.33 14.40
N GLY A 264 6.44 19.54 15.43
CA GLY A 264 6.60 20.04 16.80
C GLY A 264 5.27 20.44 17.45
N LEU A 265 4.15 19.98 16.90
CA LEU A 265 2.84 20.18 17.51
C LEU A 265 2.73 19.36 18.78
N THR A 266 2.02 19.89 19.76
CA THR A 266 1.64 19.18 20.97
C THR A 266 0.53 18.15 20.66
N TYR A 267 0.38 17.18 21.56
CA TYR A 267 -0.71 16.19 21.46
C TYR A 267 -2.09 16.85 21.39
N GLU A 268 -2.30 17.92 22.17
CA GLU A 268 -3.54 18.70 22.21
C GLU A 268 -3.81 19.41 20.87
N GLU A 269 -2.82 20.12 20.32
CA GLU A 269 -2.94 20.79 19.02
C GLU A 269 -3.25 19.81 17.88
N VAL A 270 -2.64 18.62 17.91
CA VAL A 270 -2.94 17.56 16.93
C VAL A 270 -4.38 17.06 17.10
N GLY A 271 -4.81 16.82 18.35
CA GLY A 271 -6.18 16.41 18.66
C GLY A 271 -7.22 17.41 18.19
N GLU A 272 -7.01 18.70 18.48
CA GLU A 272 -7.91 19.79 18.03
C GLU A 272 -7.98 19.91 16.51
N LEU A 273 -6.85 19.77 15.81
CA LEU A 273 -6.84 19.78 14.35
C LEU A 273 -7.60 18.58 13.78
N CYS A 274 -7.38 17.38 14.33
CA CYS A 274 -8.07 16.16 13.91
C CYS A 274 -9.58 16.25 14.15
N ALA A 275 -10.00 16.80 15.29
CA ALA A 275 -11.41 17.00 15.61
C ALA A 275 -12.08 17.96 14.60
N ARG A 276 -11.47 19.12 14.34
CA ARG A 276 -12.00 20.09 13.36
C ARG A 276 -12.04 19.54 11.95
N ALA A 277 -11.01 18.82 11.52
CA ALA A 277 -11.01 18.17 10.21
C ALA A 277 -12.10 17.10 10.10
N ARG A 278 -12.35 16.34 11.17
CA ARG A 278 -13.42 15.33 11.23
C ARG A 278 -14.81 15.96 11.14
N GLU A 279 -15.03 17.08 11.82
CA GLU A 279 -16.28 17.85 11.70
C GLU A 279 -16.47 18.38 10.28
N GLU A 280 -15.42 18.94 9.68
CA GLU A 280 -15.47 19.52 8.34
C GLU A 280 -15.81 18.50 7.26
N ILE A 281 -15.25 17.29 7.30
CA ILE A 281 -15.56 16.25 6.31
C ILE A 281 -16.99 15.70 6.42
N CYS A 282 -17.73 16.06 7.47
CA CYS A 282 -19.14 15.72 7.65
C CYS A 282 -20.08 16.83 7.13
N VAL A 283 -19.55 17.94 6.62
CA VAL A 283 -20.34 19.05 6.06
C VAL A 283 -20.68 18.74 4.60
N LEU A 284 -21.95 18.42 4.34
CA LEU A 284 -22.44 18.03 3.02
C LEU A 284 -22.17 19.07 1.91
N GLN A 285 -22.16 20.36 2.25
CA GLN A 285 -21.99 21.46 1.30
C GLN A 285 -20.58 21.57 0.74
N ASN A 286 -19.56 21.07 1.44
CA ASN A 286 -18.18 21.26 1.02
C ASN A 286 -17.84 20.47 -0.25
N HIS A 287 -18.61 19.44 -0.61
CA HIS A 287 -18.37 18.61 -1.81
C HIS A 287 -16.90 18.14 -1.97
N ALA A 288 -16.19 17.97 -0.85
CA ALA A 288 -14.78 17.67 -0.85
C ALA A 288 -14.55 16.19 -1.21
N PHE A 289 -13.41 15.90 -1.84
CA PHE A 289 -13.01 14.54 -2.22
C PHE A 289 -11.50 14.36 -2.19
N CYS A 290 -11.07 13.11 -2.04
CA CYS A 290 -9.73 12.66 -2.37
C CYS A 290 -9.79 11.78 -3.62
N ASN A 291 -8.66 11.63 -4.30
CA ASN A 291 -8.55 10.71 -5.43
C ASN A 291 -7.96 9.39 -4.97
N ILE A 292 -8.57 8.28 -5.37
CA ILE A 292 -7.96 6.96 -5.32
C ILE A 292 -7.35 6.68 -6.68
N TYR A 293 -6.05 6.43 -6.72
CA TYR A 293 -5.33 6.03 -7.92
C TYR A 293 -5.14 4.51 -7.92
N VAL A 294 -5.34 3.92 -9.09
CA VAL A 294 -5.05 2.50 -9.35
C VAL A 294 -4.17 2.46 -10.59
N TRP A 295 -2.92 2.02 -10.41
CA TRP A 295 -2.03 1.71 -11.52
C TRP A 295 -2.00 0.21 -11.74
N THR A 296 -2.14 -0.20 -12.99
CA THR A 296 -1.87 -1.58 -13.42
C THR A 296 -0.85 -1.57 -14.53
N ALA A 297 0.06 -2.55 -14.51
CA ALA A 297 1.05 -2.71 -15.56
C ALA A 297 1.46 -4.17 -15.70
N ARG A 298 1.97 -4.54 -16.88
CA ARG A 298 2.32 -5.93 -17.23
C ARG A 298 3.82 -6.08 -17.42
N LYS A 299 4.38 -7.19 -16.96
CA LYS A 299 5.74 -7.62 -17.34
C LYS A 299 5.73 -8.07 -18.82
N PRO A 300 6.54 -7.46 -19.70
CA PRO A 300 6.50 -7.72 -21.13
C PRO A 300 6.90 -9.16 -21.48
N GLU A 301 6.56 -9.55 -22.71
CA GLU A 301 6.86 -10.88 -23.23
C GLU A 301 8.36 -11.10 -23.45
N GLY A 302 8.84 -12.31 -23.15
CA GLY A 302 10.22 -12.74 -23.45
C GLY A 302 11.30 -12.22 -22.48
N CYS A 303 10.93 -11.52 -21.40
CA CYS A 303 11.85 -11.15 -20.34
C CYS A 303 12.00 -12.29 -19.31
N LEU A 304 13.05 -13.10 -19.45
CA LEU A 304 13.41 -14.11 -18.44
C LEU A 304 13.77 -13.43 -17.12
N SER A 305 13.34 -14.00 -16.00
CA SER A 305 13.82 -13.59 -14.67
C SER A 305 15.31 -13.95 -14.55
N ASN A 306 16.12 -13.06 -13.99
CA ASN A 306 17.55 -13.32 -13.81
C ASN A 306 17.84 -14.42 -12.77
N ALA A 307 16.81 -14.95 -12.10
CA ALA A 307 16.89 -15.98 -11.07
C ALA A 307 17.44 -17.35 -11.55
N HIS A 308 17.65 -17.54 -12.87
CA HIS A 308 18.16 -18.80 -13.43
C HIS A 308 19.51 -18.72 -14.15
N ILE A 309 20.15 -17.55 -14.23
CA ILE A 309 21.48 -17.42 -14.85
C ILE A 309 22.56 -17.66 -13.78
N GLY A 310 22.57 -18.88 -13.24
CA GLY A 310 23.44 -19.26 -12.13
C GLY A 310 23.89 -20.70 -12.21
N GLN A 311 23.97 -21.29 -13.40
CA GLN A 311 24.66 -22.56 -13.66
C GLN A 311 24.62 -22.86 -15.16
N THR A 312 25.73 -22.58 -15.85
CA THR A 312 26.33 -23.26 -17.02
C THR A 312 26.93 -22.24 -17.98
N GLU A 313 28.26 -22.16 -18.01
CA GLU A 313 29.09 -22.07 -19.23
C GLU A 313 30.55 -21.80 -18.83
N THR A 314 31.26 -22.82 -18.33
CA THR A 314 32.71 -22.89 -18.55
C THR A 314 32.92 -23.45 -19.94
N VAL A 315 33.03 -22.55 -20.93
CA VAL A 315 33.46 -22.88 -22.29
C VAL A 315 34.95 -23.23 -22.24
N ASP A 316 35.23 -24.47 -22.61
CA ASP A 316 36.55 -25.06 -22.79
C ASP A 316 37.35 -24.22 -23.81
N ARG A 317 38.47 -23.62 -23.38
CA ARG A 317 39.42 -22.94 -24.26
C ARG A 317 40.63 -23.85 -24.45
N THR A 318 40.56 -24.73 -25.44
CA THR A 318 41.75 -25.25 -26.11
C THR A 318 42.16 -24.25 -27.20
N PHE A 319 43.33 -23.64 -27.03
CA PHE A 319 44.01 -22.93 -28.11
C PHE A 319 45.32 -23.67 -28.37
N ASP A 320 45.39 -24.27 -29.56
CA ASP A 320 46.58 -24.80 -30.18
C ASP A 320 47.64 -23.71 -30.33
N ALA A 321 48.87 -24.02 -29.93
CA ALA A 321 50.05 -23.20 -30.17
C ALA A 321 51.01 -24.01 -31.04
N GLU A 322 50.99 -23.78 -32.35
CA GLU A 322 52.08 -24.17 -33.25
C GLU A 322 52.20 -23.15 -34.40
N ILE A 323 53.46 -22.81 -34.72
CA ILE A 323 53.98 -22.11 -35.92
C ILE A 323 54.10 -20.57 -35.84
N ASN A 324 55.20 -20.08 -35.26
CA ASN A 324 56.38 -19.59 -36.00
C ASN A 324 57.49 -19.11 -35.06
#